data_AF-A0A2T5DWC8-F1
#
_entry.id   AF-A0A2T5DWC8-F1
#
_cell.length_a   1.000
_cell.length_b   1.000
_cell.length_c   1.000
_cell.angle_alpha   90.00
_cell.angle_beta   90.00
_cell.angle_gamma   90.00
#
_symmetry.space_group_name_H-M   'P 1'
#
loop_
_entity.id
_entity.type
_entity.pdbx_description
1 polymer ?
#
loop_
_entity_poly.entity_id
_entity_poly.type
_entity_poly.pdbx_seq_one_letter_code
_entity_poly.pdbx_strand_id
1 'polypeptide(L)'
;MKKSYVAALYILLSFNCLAESDAYPGQKWIGPYTIDKVSFYTNPAYYTFTVHVKENVNSTCAVTNNQKKFFHGNGSSTDFVSKLYSVGATAQAQGKKVMLLSTTTCNPKFGMAIDGVEILSD
;
A
#
# COMPACT_ATOMS: atom_id res chain seq x y z
N MET A 1 16.16 -37.58 -24.91
CA MET A 1 16.12 -36.14 -25.21
C MET A 1 14.90 -35.39 -24.62
N LYS A 2 13.87 -36.07 -24.08
CA LYS A 2 12.69 -35.40 -23.50
C LYS A 2 12.87 -34.82 -22.08
N LYS A 3 13.91 -35.22 -21.34
CA LYS A 3 14.11 -34.82 -19.93
C LYS A 3 14.78 -33.45 -19.73
N SER A 4 15.47 -32.93 -20.74
CA SER A 4 16.23 -31.67 -20.63
C SER A 4 15.38 -30.41 -20.72
N TYR A 5 14.18 -30.48 -21.32
CA TYR A 5 13.28 -29.32 -21.45
C TYR A 5 12.54 -28.98 -20.15
N VAL A 6 12.37 -29.96 -19.25
CA VAL A 6 11.68 -29.75 -17.97
C VAL A 6 12.52 -28.88 -17.04
N ALA A 7 13.84 -29.10 -16.99
CA ALA A 7 14.75 -28.33 -16.15
C ALA A 7 14.82 -26.84 -16.55
N ALA A 8 14.78 -26.55 -17.85
CA ALA A 8 14.76 -25.17 -18.35
C ALA A 8 13.46 -24.43 -17.99
N LEU A 9 12.32 -25.15 -17.92
CA LEU A 9 11.03 -24.56 -17.55
C LEU A 9 10.98 -24.17 -16.06
N TYR A 10 11.62 -24.94 -15.17
CA TYR A 10 11.70 -24.62 -13.74
C TYR A 10 12.59 -23.39 -13.45
N ILE A 11 13.65 -23.18 -14.24
CA ILE A 11 14.54 -22.02 -14.09
C ILE A 11 13.87 -20.72 -14.56
N LEU A 12 12.96 -20.79 -15.54
CA LEU A 12 12.22 -19.61 -16.00
C LEU A 12 11.12 -19.18 -15.02
N LEU A 13 10.56 -20.11 -14.24
CA LEU A 13 9.54 -19.81 -13.23
C LEU A 13 10.10 -19.15 -11.96
N SER A 14 11.41 -19.23 -11.72
CA SER A 14 12.06 -18.63 -10.54
C SER A 14 12.33 -17.12 -10.66
N PHE A 15 11.97 -16.47 -11.77
CA PHE A 15 12.18 -15.04 -12.00
C PHE A 15 10.93 -14.17 -11.80
N ASN A 16 9.85 -14.69 -11.20
CA ASN A 16 8.72 -13.86 -10.77
C ASN A 16 9.03 -13.09 -9.46
N CYS A 17 10.25 -12.59 -9.29
CA CYS A 17 10.47 -11.47 -8.38
C CYS A 17 9.87 -10.26 -9.05
N LEU A 18 8.60 -9.98 -8.74
CA LEU A 18 8.05 -8.65 -8.95
C LEU A 18 9.02 -7.69 -8.25
N ALA A 19 9.66 -6.83 -9.02
CA ALA A 19 10.54 -5.80 -8.48
C ALA A 19 9.65 -4.82 -7.71
N GLU A 20 9.58 -4.97 -6.38
CA GLU A 20 8.99 -3.95 -5.51
C GLU A 20 9.89 -2.71 -5.55
N SER A 21 9.30 -1.51 -5.51
CA SER A 21 10.10 -0.29 -5.37
C SER A 21 10.94 -0.34 -4.09
N ASP A 22 12.18 0.14 -4.13
CA ASP A 22 13.03 0.17 -2.94
C ASP A 22 12.39 0.98 -1.80
N ALA A 23 12.52 0.48 -0.58
CA ALA A 23 11.97 1.06 0.64
C ALA A 23 13.06 1.34 1.68
N TYR A 24 12.88 2.38 2.51
CA TYR A 24 13.82 2.65 3.60
C TYR A 24 13.74 1.56 4.69
N PRO A 25 14.82 1.38 5.49
CA PRO A 25 14.79 0.45 6.62
C PRO A 25 13.60 0.71 7.56
N GLY A 26 12.88 -0.36 7.92
CA GLY A 26 11.69 -0.28 8.77
C GLY A 26 10.38 -0.02 8.02
N GLN A 27 10.43 0.15 6.69
CA GLN A 27 9.27 0.19 5.82
C GLN A 27 9.13 -1.11 5.03
N LYS A 28 7.88 -1.45 4.68
CA LYS A 28 7.59 -2.62 3.85
C LYS A 28 6.38 -2.40 2.97
N TRP A 29 6.46 -2.78 1.69
CA TRP A 29 5.32 -2.87 0.82
C TRP A 29 4.39 -4.01 1.25
N ILE A 30 3.12 -3.68 1.47
CA ILE A 30 2.08 -4.63 1.86
C ILE A 30 0.89 -4.54 0.90
N GLY A 31 0.30 -5.69 0.60
CA GLY A 31 -0.73 -5.82 -0.43
C GLY A 31 -0.60 -7.15 -1.15
N PRO A 32 -1.20 -7.29 -2.34
CA PRO A 32 -1.92 -6.25 -3.08
C PRO A 32 -3.33 -5.99 -2.52
N TYR A 33 -3.78 -4.73 -2.61
CA TYR A 33 -5.07 -4.29 -2.12
C TYR A 33 -5.88 -3.53 -3.16
N THR A 34 -7.20 -3.70 -3.13
CA THR A 34 -8.15 -2.89 -3.87
C THR A 34 -8.61 -1.75 -2.98
N ILE A 35 -8.43 -0.52 -3.43
CA ILE A 35 -8.90 0.65 -2.68
C ILE A 35 -10.43 0.73 -2.73
N ASP A 36 -11.05 0.78 -1.55
CA ASP A 36 -12.50 0.96 -1.38
C ASP A 36 -12.87 2.44 -1.40
N LYS A 37 -12.18 3.23 -0.55
CA LYS A 37 -12.35 4.69 -0.47
C LYS A 37 -11.06 5.37 -0.05
N VAL A 38 -10.88 6.60 -0.50
CA VAL A 38 -9.81 7.51 -0.10
C VAL A 38 -10.41 8.82 0.38
N SER A 39 -9.73 9.45 1.34
CA SER A 39 -10.11 10.77 1.83
C SER A 39 -8.87 11.62 2.07
N PHE A 40 -8.98 12.89 1.76
CA PHE A 40 -8.04 13.93 2.15
C PHE A 40 -8.79 15.01 2.93
N TYR A 41 -8.30 15.36 4.11
CA TYR A 41 -8.90 16.39 4.96
C TYR A 41 -7.85 17.02 5.87
N THR A 42 -8.18 18.17 6.44
CA THR A 42 -7.33 18.89 7.40
C THR A 42 -8.03 18.95 8.75
N ASN A 43 -7.23 18.89 9.81
CA ASN A 43 -7.59 19.34 11.15
C ASN A 43 -6.57 20.41 11.58
N PRO A 44 -6.79 21.13 12.69
CA PRO A 44 -5.91 22.24 13.08
C PRO A 44 -4.41 21.90 13.21
N ALA A 45 -4.05 20.63 13.33
CA ALA A 45 -2.67 20.18 13.52
C ALA A 45 -2.10 19.37 12.34
N TYR A 46 -2.93 18.82 11.44
CA TYR A 46 -2.49 17.87 10.42
C TYR A 46 -3.30 17.94 9.12
N TYR A 47 -2.58 17.82 8.01
CA TYR A 47 -3.12 17.35 6.73
C TYR A 47 -3.12 15.83 6.75
N THR A 48 -4.29 15.24 6.49
CA THR A 48 -4.51 13.81 6.68
C THR A 48 -5.01 13.17 5.39
N PHE A 49 -4.35 12.09 5.01
CA PHE A 49 -4.80 11.14 4.02
C PHE A 49 -5.24 9.87 4.75
N THR A 50 -6.39 9.33 4.37
CA THR A 50 -6.83 8.00 4.82
C THR A 50 -7.26 7.16 3.62
N VAL A 51 -6.92 5.88 3.64
CA VAL A 51 -7.35 4.91 2.64
C VAL A 51 -7.98 3.71 3.32
N HIS A 52 -9.05 3.21 2.74
CA HIS A 52 -9.63 1.92 3.09
C HIS A 52 -9.46 0.93 1.95
N VAL A 53 -9.22 -0.33 2.28
CA VAL A 53 -9.06 -1.42 1.33
C VAL A 53 -10.17 -2.46 1.47
N LYS A 54 -10.39 -3.26 0.43
CA LYS A 54 -11.46 -4.28 0.43
C LYS A 54 -11.03 -5.58 1.11
N GLU A 55 -9.77 -5.94 0.98
CA GLU A 55 -9.21 -7.20 1.48
C GLU A 55 -8.98 -7.16 2.99
N ASN A 56 -8.85 -8.34 3.60
CA ASN A 56 -8.48 -8.44 5.00
C ASN A 56 -7.00 -8.10 5.16
N VAL A 57 -6.69 -7.33 6.21
CA VAL A 57 -5.32 -6.98 6.56
C VAL A 57 -4.91 -7.83 7.76
N ASN A 58 -3.79 -8.54 7.63
CA ASN A 58 -3.21 -9.34 8.71
C ASN A 58 -1.96 -8.62 9.24
N SER A 59 -2.17 -7.56 9.99
CA SER A 59 -1.11 -6.75 10.60
C SER A 59 -1.11 -6.85 12.12
N THR A 60 -0.12 -6.27 12.78
CA THR A 60 -0.13 -6.08 14.24
C THR A 60 -1.10 -4.97 14.70
N CYS A 61 -1.66 -4.19 13.77
CA CYS A 61 -2.55 -3.06 14.07
C CYS A 61 -4.01 -3.48 14.03
N ALA A 62 -4.63 -3.62 15.20
CA ALA A 62 -6.03 -4.07 15.32
C ALA A 62 -7.02 -3.18 14.56
N VAL A 63 -6.80 -1.85 14.57
CA VAL A 63 -7.66 -0.90 13.84
C VAL A 63 -7.60 -1.14 12.35
N THR A 64 -6.41 -1.37 11.79
CA THR A 64 -6.24 -1.72 10.38
C THR A 64 -6.91 -3.03 10.05
N ASN A 65 -6.75 -4.05 10.89
CA ASN A 65 -7.34 -5.37 10.63
C ASN A 65 -8.88 -5.30 10.65
N ASN A 66 -9.45 -4.58 11.62
CA ASN A 66 -10.89 -4.51 11.82
C ASN A 66 -11.59 -3.53 10.85
N GLN A 67 -10.95 -2.41 10.55
CA GLN A 67 -11.55 -1.32 9.75
C GLN A 67 -10.98 -1.22 8.33
N LYS A 68 -9.97 -2.04 8.01
CA LYS A 68 -9.26 -2.07 6.72
C LYS A 68 -8.73 -0.70 6.32
N LYS A 69 -8.24 0.07 7.30
CA LYS A 69 -7.93 1.49 7.17
C LYS A 69 -6.46 1.78 7.45
N PHE A 70 -5.87 2.63 6.62
CA PHE A 70 -4.52 3.16 6.74
C PHE A 70 -4.54 4.68 6.67
N PHE A 71 -3.46 5.31 7.10
CA PHE A 71 -3.37 6.76 7.07
C PHE A 71 -1.96 7.29 6.83
N HIS A 72 -1.89 8.53 6.39
CA HIS A 72 -0.70 9.36 6.50
C HIS A 72 -1.13 10.73 7.05
N GLY A 73 -0.33 11.29 7.96
CA GLY A 73 -0.60 12.59 8.55
C GLY A 73 0.66 13.44 8.62
N ASN A 74 0.59 14.67 8.14
CA ASN A 74 1.71 15.62 8.18
C ASN A 74 1.24 16.98 8.69
N GLY A 75 1.90 17.50 9.73
CA GLY A 75 1.56 18.79 10.34
C GLY A 75 2.23 19.99 9.69
N SER A 76 3.24 19.77 8.86
CA SER A 76 4.10 20.84 8.33
C SER A 76 3.84 21.15 6.86
N SER A 77 3.32 20.18 6.08
CA SER A 77 3.09 20.37 4.64
C SER A 77 1.95 19.51 4.11
N THR A 78 1.18 20.08 3.17
CA THR A 78 0.15 19.37 2.40
C THR A 78 0.73 18.53 1.27
N ASP A 79 1.89 18.91 0.72
CA ASP A 79 2.32 18.52 -0.63
C ASP A 79 2.41 16.99 -0.78
N PHE A 80 3.07 16.34 0.18
CA PHE A 80 3.19 14.88 0.17
C PHE A 80 1.84 14.19 0.40
N VAL A 81 1.02 14.72 1.30
CA VAL A 81 -0.30 14.16 1.63
C VAL A 81 -1.26 14.26 0.44
N SER A 82 -1.23 15.37 -0.29
CA SER A 82 -2.02 15.55 -1.50
C SER A 82 -1.53 14.68 -2.65
N LYS A 83 -0.22 14.42 -2.76
CA LYS A 83 0.34 13.47 -3.73
C LYS A 83 -0.13 12.04 -3.44
N LEU A 84 -0.05 11.60 -2.18
CA LEU A 84 -0.59 10.29 -1.77
C LEU A 84 -2.09 10.17 -2.06
N TYR A 85 -2.86 11.22 -1.76
CA TYR A 85 -4.28 11.25 -2.09
C TYR A 85 -4.53 11.12 -3.59
N SER A 86 -3.82 11.88 -4.43
CA SER A 86 -3.97 11.83 -5.89
C SER A 86 -3.66 10.44 -6.46
N VAL A 87 -2.60 9.78 -5.98
CA VAL A 87 -2.25 8.41 -6.40
C VAL A 87 -3.32 7.42 -5.94
N GLY A 88 -3.76 7.49 -4.69
CA GLY A 88 -4.80 6.63 -4.15
C GLY A 88 -6.16 6.81 -4.85
N ALA A 89 -6.57 8.05 -5.12
CA ALA A 89 -7.78 8.37 -5.86
C ALA A 89 -7.73 7.86 -7.30
N THR A 90 -6.57 7.97 -7.94
CA THR A 90 -6.35 7.44 -9.30
C THR A 90 -6.50 5.92 -9.31
N ALA A 91 -5.86 5.21 -8.38
CA ALA A 91 -5.97 3.76 -8.28
C ALA A 91 -7.40 3.30 -7.97
N GLN A 92 -8.10 4.00 -7.07
CA GLN A 92 -9.52 3.73 -6.77
C GLN A 92 -10.38 3.90 -8.03
N ALA A 93 -10.24 5.03 -8.73
CA ALA A 93 -11.04 5.34 -9.92
C ALA A 93 -10.82 4.33 -11.05
N GLN A 94 -9.60 3.81 -11.19
CA GLN A 94 -9.27 2.79 -12.19
C GLN A 94 -9.55 1.36 -11.72
N GLY A 95 -9.96 1.15 -10.47
CA GLY A 95 -10.13 -0.19 -9.90
C GLY A 95 -8.84 -1.00 -9.85
N LYS A 96 -7.69 -0.34 -9.82
CA LYS A 96 -6.37 -1.00 -9.81
C LYS A 96 -6.00 -1.47 -8.42
N LYS A 97 -5.26 -2.57 -8.37
CA LYS A 97 -4.64 -3.04 -7.13
C LYS A 97 -3.42 -2.18 -6.81
N VAL A 98 -3.17 -2.00 -5.52
CA VAL A 98 -2.02 -1.23 -5.01
C VAL A 98 -1.23 -2.01 -3.98
N MET A 99 0.06 -1.72 -3.89
CA MET A 99 0.85 -1.96 -2.69
C MET A 99 0.88 -0.68 -1.85
N LEU A 100 0.84 -0.81 -0.53
CA LEU A 100 0.96 0.30 0.41
C LEU A 100 2.29 0.19 1.15
N LEU A 101 3.06 1.28 1.22
CA LEU A 101 4.32 1.29 1.96
C LEU A 101 4.04 1.53 3.43
N SER A 102 4.02 0.46 4.23
CA SER A 102 3.74 0.55 5.66
C SER A 102 4.97 1.01 6.44
N THR A 103 4.76 1.94 7.37
CA THR A 103 5.60 2.07 8.56
C THR A 103 4.92 1.27 9.67
N THR A 104 5.66 0.54 10.50
CA THR A 104 5.09 -0.34 11.55
C THR A 104 4.25 0.39 12.61
N THR A 105 4.15 1.71 12.53
CA THR A 105 3.38 2.59 13.42
C THR A 105 1.87 2.37 13.27
N CYS A 106 1.21 2.02 14.38
CA CYS A 106 -0.25 1.89 14.47
C CYS A 106 -0.83 3.06 15.27
N ASN A 107 -1.71 3.85 14.66
CA ASN A 107 -2.50 4.86 15.33
C ASN A 107 -3.85 4.28 15.79
N PRO A 108 -4.26 4.46 17.06
CA PRO A 108 -5.47 3.86 17.61
C PRO A 108 -6.77 4.38 16.98
N LYS A 109 -6.74 5.51 16.27
CA LYS A 109 -7.89 6.08 15.57
C LYS A 109 -7.82 5.85 14.07
N PHE A 110 -6.63 5.98 13.49
CA PHE A 110 -6.45 6.05 12.04
C PHE A 110 -5.94 4.76 11.39
N GLY A 111 -5.48 3.79 12.18
CA GLY A 111 -4.91 2.55 11.66
C GLY A 111 -3.41 2.67 11.46
N MET A 112 -2.87 1.81 10.61
CA MET A 112 -1.43 1.72 10.34
C MET A 112 -0.99 2.86 9.42
N ALA A 113 0.15 3.46 9.73
CA ALA A 113 0.71 4.54 8.96
C ALA A 113 1.35 4.03 7.67
N ILE A 114 1.18 4.80 6.60
CA ILE A 114 1.74 4.50 5.28
C ILE A 114 2.46 5.73 4.72
N ASP A 115 3.52 5.49 3.94
CA ASP A 115 4.35 6.51 3.32
C ASP A 115 4.45 6.33 1.80
N GLY A 116 3.54 5.56 1.21
CA GLY A 116 3.61 5.25 -0.21
C GLY A 116 2.43 4.45 -0.70
N VAL A 117 2.13 4.63 -1.98
CA VAL A 117 1.15 3.86 -2.74
C VAL A 117 1.81 3.52 -4.08
N GLU A 118 1.91 2.24 -4.39
CA GLU A 118 2.38 1.74 -5.67
C GLU A 118 1.20 1.14 -6.43
N ILE A 119 0.90 1.66 -7.63
CA ILE A 119 -0.17 1.13 -8.48
C ILE A 119 0.40 -0.02 -9.29
N LEU A 120 -0.22 -1.20 -9.18
CA LEU A 120 0.20 -2.37 -9.92
C LEU A 120 -0.36 -2.34 -11.35
N SER A 121 0.49 -2.65 -12.32
CA SER A 121 0.05 -3.01 -13.67
C SER A 121 -0.59 -4.40 -13.63
N ASP A 122 -1.59 -4.63 -14.49
CA ASP A 122 -2.21 -5.95 -14.63
C ASP A 122 -1.26 -6.96 -15.28
#